data_AF-A0A7C4EYS1-F1
#
_entry.id   AF-A0A7C4EYS1-F1
#
_cell.length_a   1.000
_cell.length_b   1.000
_cell.length_c   1.000
_cell.angle_alpha   90.00
_cell.angle_beta   90.00
_cell.angle_gamma   90.00
#
_symmetry.space_group_name_H-M   'P 1'
#
loop_
_entity.id
_entity.type
_entity.pdbx_description
1 polymer ?
#
loop_
_entity_poly.entity_id
_entity_poly.type
_entity_poly.pdbx_seq_one_letter_code
_entity_poly.pdbx_strand_id
1 'polypeptide(L)'
;MEEFGRIKRLPPYVFQVVNELKMRLRRAGEDIIDLGMGNPDIPTPEHIVKKVVEAVQNPRNHRYSASMGIPKLRMAFADWWKRRYGVELDPETEVV
;
A
#
# COMPACT_ATOMS: atom_id res chain seq x y z
N MET A 1 -8.31 17.16 29.82
CA MET A 1 -7.98 15.91 29.12
C MET A 1 -6.47 15.93 28.97
N GLU A 2 -5.76 15.02 29.61
CA GLU A 2 -4.29 15.00 29.59
C GLU A 2 -3.83 14.48 28.22
N GLU A 3 -2.92 15.22 27.58
CA GLU A 3 -2.56 15.01 26.17
C GLU A 3 -1.26 14.19 26.07
N PHE A 4 -1.24 13.12 25.27
CA PHE A 4 -0.11 12.18 25.20
C PHE A 4 1.17 12.82 24.62
N GLY A 5 2.24 12.87 25.42
CA GLY A 5 3.49 13.55 25.04
C GLY A 5 4.19 13.04 23.76
N ARG A 6 3.95 11.79 23.33
CA ARG A 6 4.49 11.26 22.06
C ARG A 6 3.89 11.93 20.84
N ILE A 7 2.61 12.32 20.90
CA ILE A 7 1.91 12.96 19.77
C ILE A 7 2.54 14.32 19.45
N LYS A 8 2.99 15.06 20.47
CA LYS A 8 3.64 16.38 20.31
C LYS A 8 4.97 16.36 19.55
N ARG A 9 5.58 15.19 19.40
CA ARG A 9 6.85 15.03 18.69
C ARG A 9 6.67 14.68 17.21
N LEU A 10 5.45 14.41 16.76
CA LEU A 10 5.19 14.14 15.35
C LEU A 10 5.32 15.45 14.55
N PRO A 11 6.18 15.50 13.53
CA PRO A 11 6.28 16.67 12.69
C PRO A 11 4.98 16.87 11.89
N PRO A 12 4.69 18.10 11.43
CA PRO A 12 3.62 18.34 10.48
C PRO A 12 3.77 17.46 9.24
N TYR A 13 2.65 16.91 8.77
CA TYR A 13 2.65 16.09 7.56
C TYR A 13 2.77 16.99 6.32
N VAL A 14 3.98 17.07 5.76
CA VAL A 14 4.32 17.98 4.66
C VAL A 14 3.38 17.85 3.46
N PHE A 15 2.96 16.63 3.12
CA PHE A 15 2.05 16.41 2.00
C PHE A 15 0.66 17.00 2.22
N GLN A 16 0.18 17.12 3.47
CA GLN A 16 -1.09 17.81 3.73
C GLN A 16 -1.00 19.28 3.35
N VAL A 17 0.09 19.96 3.73
CA VAL A 17 0.29 21.38 3.42
C VAL A 17 0.34 21.61 1.90
N VAL A 18 1.07 20.75 1.18
CA VAL A 18 1.15 20.80 -0.29
C VAL A 18 -0.20 20.50 -0.93
N ASN A 19 -0.96 19.53 -0.40
CA ASN A 19 -2.30 19.22 -0.89
C ASN A 19 -3.29 20.36 -0.69
N GLU A 20 -3.26 21.03 0.47
CA GLU A 20 -4.09 22.21 0.74
C GLU A 20 -3.78 23.35 -0.24
N LEU A 21 -2.50 23.63 -0.48
CA LEU A 21 -2.05 24.61 -1.46
C LEU A 21 -2.52 24.27 -2.88
N LYS A 22 -2.28 23.03 -3.32
CA LYS A 22 -2.70 22.52 -4.63
C LYS A 22 -4.20 22.63 -4.82
N MET A 23 -5.00 22.23 -3.83
CA MET A 23 -6.46 22.34 -3.89
C MET A 23 -6.92 23.80 -3.99
N ARG A 24 -6.29 24.71 -3.23
CA ARG A 24 -6.60 26.15 -3.28
C ARG A 24 -6.32 26.73 -4.67
N LEU A 25 -5.16 26.44 -5.25
CA LEU A 25 -4.79 26.97 -6.57
C LEU A 25 -5.64 26.37 -7.69
N ARG A 26 -5.94 25.05 -7.64
CA ARG A 26 -6.89 24.42 -8.58
C ARG A 26 -8.26 25.07 -8.54
N ARG A 27 -8.78 25.39 -7.34
CA ARG A 27 -10.06 26.09 -7.17
C ARG A 27 -10.03 27.53 -7.69
N ALA A 28 -8.85 28.15 -7.74
CA ALA A 28 -8.64 29.46 -8.35
C ALA A 28 -8.52 29.40 -9.89
N GLY A 29 -8.57 28.21 -10.49
CA GLY A 29 -8.47 28.02 -11.94
C GLY A 29 -7.04 27.89 -12.47
N GLU A 30 -6.04 27.78 -11.58
CA GLU A 30 -4.64 27.63 -11.98
C GLU A 30 -4.36 26.23 -12.54
N ASP A 31 -3.54 26.16 -13.58
CA ASP A 31 -3.04 24.89 -14.13
C ASP A 31 -1.86 24.37 -13.30
N ILE A 32 -2.11 23.33 -12.50
CA ILE A 32 -1.14 22.80 -11.54
C ILE A 32 -0.58 21.46 -12.02
N ILE A 33 0.70 21.47 -12.38
CA ILE A 33 1.51 20.28 -12.61
C ILE A 33 1.95 19.71 -11.25
N ASP A 34 1.42 18.56 -10.88
CA ASP A 34 1.70 17.91 -9.60
C ASP A 34 2.77 16.83 -9.76
N LEU A 35 3.99 17.14 -9.32
CA LEU A 35 5.11 16.20 -9.22
C LEU A 35 5.44 15.88 -7.75
N GLY A 36 4.53 16.20 -6.83
CA GLY A 36 4.79 16.17 -5.40
C GLY A 36 4.61 14.79 -4.76
N MET A 37 3.90 13.86 -5.41
CA MET A 37 3.57 12.56 -4.83
C MET A 37 3.92 11.43 -5.79
N GLY A 38 4.67 10.43 -5.30
CA GLY A 38 5.11 9.27 -6.08
C GLY A 38 4.03 8.21 -6.32
N ASN A 39 2.77 8.62 -6.47
CA ASN A 39 1.69 7.69 -6.79
C ASN A 39 1.72 7.36 -8.29
N PRO A 40 1.79 6.07 -8.67
CA PRO A 40 1.67 5.69 -10.07
C PRO A 40 0.33 6.14 -10.68
N ASP A 41 0.38 6.61 -11.92
CA ASP A 41 -0.78 7.00 -12.74
C ASP A 41 -1.30 5.85 -13.62
N ILE A 42 -0.52 4.78 -13.75
CA ILE A 42 -0.87 3.57 -14.49
C ILE A 42 -1.79 2.68 -13.64
N PRO A 43 -2.90 2.15 -14.20
CA PRO A 43 -3.79 1.26 -13.46
C PRO A 43 -3.10 -0.06 -13.10
N THR A 44 -3.60 -0.70 -12.03
CA THR A 44 -3.22 -2.07 -11.67
C THR A 44 -3.45 -3.02 -12.87
N PRO A 45 -2.49 -3.91 -13.19
CA PRO A 45 -2.65 -4.90 -14.25
C PRO A 45 -3.95 -5.71 -14.15
N GLU A 46 -4.62 -5.91 -15.29
CA GLU A 46 -5.98 -6.48 -15.36
C GLU A 46 -6.10 -7.85 -14.70
N HIS A 47 -5.10 -8.72 -14.84
CA HIS A 47 -5.10 -10.06 -14.25
C HIS A 47 -5.13 -10.03 -12.72
N ILE A 48 -4.54 -9.00 -12.08
CA ILE A 48 -4.57 -8.81 -10.63
C ILE A 48 -5.99 -8.39 -10.21
N VAL A 49 -6.58 -7.44 -10.92
CA VAL A 49 -7.96 -6.98 -10.68
C VAL A 49 -8.94 -8.15 -10.79
N LYS A 50 -8.84 -8.94 -11.87
CA LYS A 50 -9.65 -10.15 -12.07
C LYS A 50 -9.49 -11.14 -10.92
N LYS A 51 -8.26 -11.37 -10.44
CA LYS A 51 -8.01 -12.31 -9.35
C LYS A 51 -8.59 -11.84 -8.02
N VAL A 52 -8.55 -10.53 -7.75
CA VAL A 52 -9.19 -9.95 -6.56
C VAL A 52 -10.71 -10.13 -6.63
N VAL A 53 -11.33 -9.86 -7.78
CA VAL A 53 -12.78 -10.07 -7.98
C VAL A 53 -13.16 -11.53 -7.73
N GLU A 54 -12.43 -12.47 -8.32
CA GLU A 54 -12.62 -13.92 -8.07
C GLU A 54 -12.47 -14.26 -6.59
N ALA A 55 -11.45 -13.75 -5.91
CA ALA A 55 -11.18 -14.03 -4.51
C ALA A 55 -12.28 -13.47 -3.58
N VAL A 56 -12.80 -12.28 -3.86
CA VAL A 56 -13.88 -11.63 -3.08
C VAL A 56 -15.20 -12.40 -3.20
N GLN A 57 -15.46 -13.01 -4.35
CA GLN A 57 -16.66 -13.82 -4.58
C GLN A 57 -16.68 -15.13 -3.76
N ASN A 58 -15.56 -15.57 -3.20
CA ASN A 58 -15.47 -16.77 -2.39
C ASN A 58 -15.79 -16.48 -0.90
N PRO A 59 -16.91 -16.97 -0.34
CA PRO A 59 -17.28 -16.68 1.05
C PRO A 59 -16.30 -17.20 2.10
N ARG A 60 -15.46 -18.18 1.75
CA ARG A 60 -14.40 -18.68 2.65
C ARG A 60 -13.36 -17.60 2.98
N ASN A 61 -13.18 -16.64 2.06
CA ASN A 61 -12.22 -15.55 2.21
C ASN A 61 -12.75 -14.38 3.05
N HIS A 62 -14.02 -14.41 3.49
CA HIS A 62 -14.63 -13.32 4.28
C HIS A 62 -14.29 -13.38 5.77
N ARG A 63 -13.68 -14.48 6.21
CA ARG A 63 -13.21 -14.64 7.59
C ARG A 63 -11.85 -13.98 7.78
N TYR A 64 -11.45 -13.82 9.03
CA TYR A 64 -10.10 -13.34 9.34
C TYR A 64 -9.03 -14.19 8.66
N SER A 65 -8.04 -13.51 8.09
CA SER A 65 -6.81 -14.14 7.62
C SER A 65 -5.96 -14.61 8.80
N ALA A 66 -4.97 -15.47 8.53
CA ALA A 66 -3.91 -15.75 9.47
C ALA A 66 -3.12 -14.47 9.80
N SER A 67 -2.65 -14.35 11.05
CA SER A 67 -1.90 -13.19 11.56
C SER A 67 -0.62 -12.92 10.77
N MET A 68 0.07 -13.99 10.38
CA MET A 68 1.29 -13.96 9.56
C MET A 68 1.00 -13.81 8.05
N GLY A 69 -0.26 -13.57 7.66
CA GLY A 69 -0.65 -13.57 6.24
C GLY A 69 -0.92 -14.97 5.66
N ILE A 70 -1.41 -14.99 4.42
CA ILE A 70 -1.84 -16.21 3.72
C ILE A 70 -0.62 -17.08 3.37
N PRO A 71 -0.54 -18.37 3.76
CA PRO A 71 0.64 -19.20 3.51
C PRO A 71 1.07 -19.26 2.03
N LYS A 72 0.10 -19.40 1.12
CA LYS A 72 0.37 -19.43 -0.32
C LYS A 72 0.93 -18.10 -0.84
N LEU A 73 0.59 -16.97 -0.22
CA LEU A 73 1.16 -15.68 -0.59
C LEU A 73 2.62 -15.60 -0.13
N ARG A 74 2.92 -16.04 1.10
CA ARG A 74 4.29 -16.10 1.63
C ARG A 74 5.21 -16.95 0.75
N MET A 75 4.74 -18.14 0.36
CA MET A 75 5.47 -19.01 -0.58
C MET A 75 5.71 -18.33 -1.93
N ALA A 76 4.69 -17.68 -2.51
CA ALA A 76 4.83 -16.99 -3.79
C ALA A 76 5.85 -15.84 -3.73
N PHE A 77 5.96 -15.14 -2.60
CA PHE A 77 6.97 -14.11 -2.38
C PHE A 77 8.39 -14.68 -2.29
N ALA A 78 8.60 -15.75 -1.52
CA ALA A 78 9.89 -16.45 -1.43
C ALA A 78 10.35 -16.92 -2.82
N ASP A 79 9.46 -17.55 -3.58
CA ASP A 79 9.75 -18.00 -4.95
C ASP A 79 10.08 -16.84 -5.89
N TRP A 80 9.37 -15.70 -5.76
CA TRP A 80 9.64 -14.52 -6.58
C TRP A 80 11.01 -13.92 -6.28
N TRP A 81 11.40 -13.86 -5.01
CA TRP A 81 12.74 -13.41 -4.60
C TRP A 81 13.83 -14.31 -5.14
N LYS A 82 13.65 -15.64 -5.03
CA LYS A 82 14.58 -16.61 -5.62
C LYS A 82 14.74 -16.42 -7.12
N ARG A 83 13.63 -16.28 -7.87
CA ARG A 83 13.69 -16.10 -9.33
C ARG A 83 14.31 -14.77 -9.75
N ARG A 84 14.02 -13.68 -9.03
CA ARG A 84 14.41 -12.34 -9.45
C ARG A 84 15.80 -11.94 -8.96
N TYR A 85 16.18 -12.39 -7.77
CA TYR A 85 17.38 -11.95 -7.09
C TYR A 85 18.31 -13.11 -6.69
N GLY A 86 17.90 -14.37 -6.88
CA GLY A 86 18.71 -15.53 -6.49
C GLY A 86 18.78 -15.77 -4.98
N VAL A 87 17.97 -15.06 -4.19
CA VAL A 87 17.93 -15.18 -2.73
C VAL A 87 16.88 -16.21 -2.33
N GLU A 88 17.29 -17.21 -1.57
CA GLU A 88 16.39 -18.17 -0.95
C GLU A 88 15.87 -17.59 0.37
N LEU A 89 14.55 -17.64 0.56
CA LEU A 89 13.87 -17.20 1.78
C LEU A 89 13.02 -18.35 2.32
N ASP A 90 13.04 -18.58 3.63
CA ASP A 90 12.11 -19.46 4.33
C ASP A 90 10.76 -18.74 4.49
N PRO A 91 9.68 -19.21 3.83
CA PRO A 91 8.39 -18.56 3.90
C PRO A 91 7.79 -18.54 5.31
N GLU A 92 8.20 -19.43 6.22
CA GLU A 92 7.65 -19.49 7.58
C GLU A 92 8.32 -18.51 8.56
N THR A 93 9.56 -18.09 8.28
CA THR A 93 10.35 -17.28 9.22
C THR A 93 10.86 -15.96 8.63
N GLU A 94 10.99 -15.86 7.31
CA GLU A 94 11.61 -14.72 6.62
C GLU A 94 10.62 -13.94 5.73
N VAL A 95 9.36 -14.37 5.64
CA VAL A 95 8.29 -13.69 4.89
C VAL A 95 7.09 -13.44 5.81
N VAL A 96 6.77 -12.16 6.06
CA VAL A 96 5.72 -11.67 6.98
C VAL A 96 4.70 -10.78 6.30
#